data_AF-A0A952FF69-F1
#
_entry.id   AF-A0A952FF69-F1
#
_cell.length_a   1.000
_cell.length_b   1.000
_cell.length_c   1.000
_cell.angle_alpha   90.00
_cell.angle_beta   90.00
_cell.angle_gamma   90.00
#
_symmetry.space_group_name_H-M   'P 1'
#
loop_
_entity.id
_entity.type
_entity.pdbx_description
1 polymer ?
#
loop_
_entity_poly.entity_id
_entity_poly.type
_entity_poly.pdbx_seq_one_letter_code
_entity_poly.pdbx_strand_id
1 'polypeptide(L)' 'GEPAKVSWRPVTVQRLDDDSARVAGALKEGDRIVALGAHLLREGEAVRRADRAAVAVAQGARP' A
#
# COMPACT_ATOMS: atom_id res chain seq x y z
N GLY A 1 10.18 -11.81 13.91
CA GLY A 1 10.70 -11.46 12.58
C GLY A 1 10.81 -9.96 12.51
N GLU A 2 11.93 -9.43 12.04
CA GLU A 2 12.19 -7.99 11.94
C GLU A 2 11.03 -7.27 11.21
N PRO A 3 10.55 -6.12 11.72
CA PRO A 3 9.44 -5.42 11.10
C PRO A 3 9.82 -4.98 9.68
N ALA A 4 8.90 -5.17 8.73
CA ALA A 4 9.08 -4.61 7.40
C ALA A 4 9.06 -3.08 7.52
N LYS A 5 9.86 -2.37 6.73
CA LYS A 5 9.86 -0.90 6.74
C LYS A 5 9.22 -0.37 5.47
N VAL A 6 8.56 0.77 5.55
CA VAL A 6 8.03 1.46 4.36
C VAL A 6 9.04 2.45 3.80
N SER A 7 8.97 2.63 2.48
CA SER A 7 9.74 3.62 1.74
C SER A 7 8.81 4.35 0.79
N TRP A 8 8.78 5.67 0.88
CA TRP A 8 8.05 6.56 -0.01
C TRP A 8 8.78 6.62 -1.35
N ARG A 9 8.03 6.36 -2.42
CA ARG A 9 8.58 6.33 -3.78
C ARG A 9 7.75 7.27 -4.65
N PRO A 10 8.37 8.27 -5.29
CA PRO A 10 7.65 9.15 -6.19
C PRO A 10 7.16 8.36 -7.41
N VAL A 11 5.91 8.61 -7.80
CA VAL A 11 5.28 8.06 -9.01
C VAL A 11 4.57 9.19 -9.77
N THR A 12 4.50 9.06 -11.08
CA THR A 12 3.76 9.97 -11.96
C THR A 12 2.40 9.36 -12.26
N VAL A 13 1.32 10.09 -11.94
CA VAL A 13 -0.04 9.68 -12.30
C VAL A 13 -0.28 9.97 -13.78
N GLN A 14 -0.53 8.94 -14.57
CA GLN A 14 -0.85 9.05 -16.00
C GLN A 14 -2.36 9.18 -16.24
N ARG A 15 -3.17 8.46 -15.46
CA ARG A 15 -4.64 8.49 -15.50
C ARG A 15 -5.18 8.21 -14.11
N LEU A 16 -6.28 8.88 -13.77
CA LEU A 16 -7.04 8.63 -12.57
C LEU A 16 -8.49 8.35 -12.99
N ASP A 17 -9.03 7.25 -12.51
CA ASP A 17 -10.40 6.80 -12.69
C ASP A 17 -11.05 6.70 -11.29
N ASP A 18 -12.33 6.33 -11.22
CA ASP A 18 -13.11 6.41 -9.96
C ASP A 18 -12.57 5.48 -8.86
N ASP A 19 -12.07 4.30 -9.23
CA ASP A 19 -11.56 3.27 -8.32
C ASP A 19 -10.10 2.87 -8.58
N SER A 20 -9.48 3.42 -9.61
CA SER A 20 -8.14 3.01 -10.04
C SER A 20 -7.32 4.17 -10.58
N ALA A 21 -5.99 4.03 -10.50
CA ALA A 21 -5.05 5.02 -11.01
C ALA A 21 -3.97 4.30 -11.83
N ARG A 22 -3.72 4.79 -13.04
CA ARG A 22 -2.57 4.37 -13.84
C ARG A 22 -1.39 5.24 -13.49
N VAL A 23 -0.33 4.64 -12.97
CA VAL A 23 0.89 5.33 -12.56
C VAL A 23 2.10 4.80 -13.32
N ALA A 24 3.09 5.67 -13.54
CA ALA A 24 4.42 5.30 -13.99
C ALA A 24 5.46 5.68 -12.93
N GLY A 25 6.51 4.87 -12.82
CA GLY A 25 7.57 5.07 -11.85
C GLY A 25 8.45 3.83 -11.80
N ALA A 26 9.38 3.79 -10.84
CA ALA A 26 10.30 2.67 -10.67
C ALA A 26 9.65 1.43 -10.02
N LEU A 27 8.39 1.11 -10.33
CA LEU A 27 7.67 -0.03 -9.77
C LEU A 27 7.96 -1.31 -10.59
N LYS A 28 8.22 -2.42 -9.91
CA LYS A 28 8.44 -3.74 -10.52
C LYS A 28 7.35 -4.72 -10.15
N GLU A 29 7.16 -5.73 -10.99
CA GLU A 29 6.31 -6.87 -10.64
C GLU A 29 6.84 -7.54 -9.36
N GLY A 30 5.92 -7.84 -8.44
CA GLY A 30 6.26 -8.37 -7.12
C GLY A 30 6.54 -7.32 -6.05
N ASP A 31 6.63 -6.03 -6.39
CA ASP A 31 6.70 -4.95 -5.41
C ASP A 31 5.43 -4.96 -4.54
N ARG A 32 5.62 -4.88 -3.22
CA ARG A 32 4.52 -4.82 -2.25
C ARG A 32 4.21 -3.37 -1.93
N ILE A 33 2.99 -2.96 -2.24
CA ILE A 33 2.51 -1.59 -2.03
C ILE A 33 1.58 -1.56 -0.83
N VAL A 34 1.66 -0.50 -0.03
CA VAL A 34 0.74 -0.28 1.09
C VAL A 34 -0.60 0.17 0.54
N ALA A 35 -1.65 -0.64 0.73
CA ALA A 35 -3.01 -0.32 0.28
C ALA A 35 -3.88 0.30 1.38
N LEU A 36 -3.62 -0.03 2.65
CA LEU A 36 -4.41 0.43 3.79
C LEU A 36 -3.54 1.28 4.72
N GLY A 37 -4.04 2.44 5.12
CA GLY A 37 -3.37 3.29 6.10
C GLY A 37 -2.11 4.01 5.61
N ALA A 38 -1.88 4.09 4.29
CA ALA A 38 -0.71 4.78 3.73
C ALA A 38 -0.58 6.26 4.19
N HIS A 39 -1.71 6.93 4.46
CA HIS A 39 -1.75 8.30 4.97
C HIS A 39 -1.30 8.45 6.44
N LEU A 40 -1.15 7.34 7.18
CA LEU A 40 -0.73 7.33 8.58
C LEU A 40 0.77 7.07 8.75
N LEU A 41 1.43 6.58 7.70
CA LEU A 41 2.80 6.09 7.77
C LEU A 41 3.80 7.18 7.40
N ARG A 42 4.96 7.13 8.04
CA ARG A 42 6.12 7.99 7.76
C ARG A 42 7.22 7.21 7.07
N GLU A 43 8.15 7.92 6.43
CA GLU A 43 9.33 7.31 5.80
C GLU A 43 10.11 6.46 6.80
N GLY A 44 10.49 5.24 6.40
CA GLY A 44 11.26 4.32 7.23
C GLY A 44 10.50 3.68 8.40
N GLU A 45 9.21 3.96 8.54
CA GLU A 45 8.39 3.44 9.65
C GLU A 45 8.25 1.92 9.58
N ALA A 46 8.32 1.30 10.75
CA ALA A 46 8.16 -0.14 10.91
C ALA A 46 6.67 -0.52 10.78
N VAL A 47 6.36 -1.37 9.80
CA VAL A 47 5.02 -1.88 9.53
C VAL A 47 4.94 -3.38 9.74
N ARG A 48 3.78 -3.81 10.22
CA ARG A 48 3.40 -5.22 10.21
C ARG A 48 2.68 -5.53 8.91
N ARG A 49 3.17 -6.53 8.18
CA ARG A 49 2.47 -7.01 6.98
C ARG A 49 1.21 -7.76 7.43
N ALA A 50 0.06 -7.35 6.91
CA ALA A 50 -1.19 -8.05 7.15
C ALA A 50 -1.23 -9.34 6.30
N ASP A 51 -1.70 -10.43 6.89
CA ASP A 51 -2.02 -11.63 6.14
C ASP A 51 -3.26 -11.40 5.28
N ARG A 52 -3.28 -11.94 4.06
CA ARG A 52 -4.36 -11.72 3.07
C ARG A 52 -5.77 -12.00 3.63
N ALA A 53 -5.90 -12.96 4.54
CA ALA A 53 -7.15 -13.26 5.24
C ALA A 53 -7.58 -12.16 6.24
N ALA A 54 -6.61 -11.51 6.91
CA ALA A 54 -6.86 -10.41 7.83
C ALA A 54 -7.28 -9.11 7.12
N VAL A 55 -6.91 -8.94 5.83
CA VAL A 55 -7.30 -7.77 5.04
C VAL A 55 -8.77 -7.86 4.60
N ALA A 56 -9.26 -9.06 4.27
CA ALA A 56 -10.65 -9.28 3.87
C ALA A 56 -11.64 -9.00 5.03
N VAL A 57 -11.28 -9.38 6.26
CA VAL A 57 -12.14 -9.11 7.44
C VAL A 57 -12.22 -7.61 7.76
N ALA A 58 -11.14 -6.84 7.54
CA ALA A 58 -11.16 -5.39 7.72
C ALA A 58 -12.01 -4.66 6.67
N GLN A 59 -12.14 -5.23 5.46
CA GLN A 59 -13.01 -4.68 4.41
C GLN A 59 -14.50 -5.02 4.62
N GLY A 60 -14.80 -6.17 5.22
CA GLY A 60 -16.16 -6.61 5.57
C GLY A 60 -16.70 -6.02 6.88
N ALA A 61 -15.84 -5.45 7.74
CA ALA A 61 -16.21 -4.76 8.97
C ALA A 61 -16.66 -3.31 8.71
N ARG A 62 -17.63 -3.12 7.82
CA ARG A 62 -18.39 -1.87 7.67
C ARG A 62 -19.79 -2.12 8.27
N PRO A 63 -20.31 -1.27 9.18
CA PRO A 63 -21.69 -1.38 9.66
C PRO A 63 -22.70 -1.16 8.53
#